data_AF-A0A812LDD3-F1
#
_entry.id   AF-A0A812LDD3-F1
#
_cell.length_a   1.000
_cell.length_b   1.000
_cell.length_c   1.000
_cell.angle_alpha   90.00
_cell.angle_beta   90.00
_cell.angle_gamma   90.00
#
_symmetry.space_group_name_H-M   'P 1'
#
loop_
_entity.id
_entity.type
_entity.pdbx_description
1 polymer ?
#
loop_
_entity_poly.entity_id
_entity_poly.type
_entity_poly.pdbx_seq_one_letter_code
_entity_poly.pdbx_strand_id
1 'polypeptide(L)'
;MAGAILVHTFAYACGWGPITWVFCAEIFPLKYKSKASGLVTSAHWVGFYIVVRASGLLLPAVGFQMFWIFALFNALGAFASVLMPETKGKTLEEIQLIFDPWLRGEETPREVMICGQDDSDYDNYELRVKPVNF
;
A
#
# COMPACT_ATOMS: atom_id res chain seq x y z
N MET A 1 8.79 -17.63 -25.91
CA MET A 1 7.72 -17.64 -24.90
C MET A 1 8.28 -17.68 -23.48
N ALA A 2 9.06 -18.70 -23.09
CA ALA A 2 9.61 -18.81 -21.73
C ALA A 2 10.46 -17.59 -21.30
N GLY A 3 11.35 -17.08 -22.18
CA GLY A 3 12.17 -15.91 -21.85
C GLY A 3 11.37 -14.65 -21.50
N ALA A 4 10.29 -14.37 -22.23
CA ALA A 4 9.43 -13.22 -21.95
C ALA A 4 8.68 -13.35 -20.62
N ILE A 5 8.26 -14.57 -20.27
CA ILE A 5 7.62 -14.88 -18.98
C ILE A 5 8.63 -14.69 -17.85
N LEU A 6 9.88 -15.15 -18.01
CA LEU A 6 10.91 -15.00 -16.99
C LEU A 6 11.29 -13.53 -16.74
N VAL A 7 11.43 -12.73 -17.80
CA VAL A 7 11.68 -11.29 -17.68
C VAL A 7 10.52 -10.60 -16.98
N HIS A 8 9.28 -10.94 -17.34
CA HIS A 8 8.10 -10.41 -16.66
C HIS A 8 8.08 -10.77 -15.17
N THR A 9 8.30 -12.04 -14.83
CA THR A 9 8.34 -12.50 -13.43
C THR A 9 9.43 -11.80 -12.63
N PHE A 10 10.62 -11.61 -13.21
CA PHE A 10 11.71 -10.90 -12.55
C PHE A 10 11.37 -9.42 -12.30
N ALA A 11 10.86 -8.71 -13.33
CA ALA A 11 10.43 -7.32 -13.19
C ALA A 11 9.31 -7.16 -12.16
N TYR A 12 8.35 -8.09 -12.15
CA TYR A 12 7.27 -8.12 -11.17
C TYR A 12 7.81 -8.34 -9.74
N ALA A 13 8.74 -9.27 -9.57
CA ALA A 13 9.32 -9.57 -8.26
C ALA A 13 10.14 -8.40 -7.68
N CYS A 14 10.86 -7.65 -8.51
CA CYS A 14 11.66 -6.51 -8.05
C CYS A 14 10.84 -5.23 -7.84
N GLY A 15 9.75 -5.06 -8.59
CA GLY A 15 8.94 -3.84 -8.55
C GLY A 15 7.57 -4.09 -7.94
N TRP A 16 6.62 -4.41 -8.80
CA TRP A 16 5.19 -4.38 -8.47
C TRP A 16 4.82 -5.28 -7.30
N GLY A 17 5.42 -6.47 -7.21
CA GLY A 17 5.15 -7.46 -6.16
C GLY A 17 5.30 -6.89 -4.74
N PRO A 18 6.52 -6.57 -4.28
CA PRO A 18 6.73 -6.07 -2.92
C PRO A 18 6.22 -4.64 -2.73
N ILE A 19 6.35 -3.76 -3.73
CA ILE A 19 6.03 -2.33 -3.59
C ILE A 19 4.54 -2.12 -3.31
N THR A 20 3.63 -2.87 -3.97
CA THR A 20 2.19 -2.67 -3.74
C THR A 20 1.77 -3.01 -2.31
N TRP A 21 2.37 -4.04 -1.70
CA TRP A 21 2.04 -4.44 -0.34
C TRP A 21 2.57 -3.44 0.69
N VAL A 22 3.79 -2.95 0.47
CA VAL A 22 4.39 -1.90 1.31
C VAL A 22 3.56 -0.62 1.21
N PHE A 23 3.22 -0.19 -0.01
CA PHE A 23 2.40 1.00 -0.22
C PHE A 23 1.03 0.90 0.45
N CYS A 24 0.36 -0.26 0.35
CA CYS A 24 -0.89 -0.51 1.06
C CYS A 24 -0.70 -0.42 2.59
N ALA A 25 0.44 -0.83 3.13
CA ALA A 25 0.71 -0.74 4.55
C ALA A 25 0.98 0.70 5.03
N GLU A 26 1.45 1.58 4.15
CA GLU A 26 1.77 2.99 4.42
C GLU A 26 0.57 3.93 4.27
N ILE A 27 -0.36 3.65 3.35
CA ILE A 27 -1.51 4.52 3.09
C ILE A 27 -2.59 4.45 4.17
N PHE A 28 -2.70 3.33 4.90
CA PHE A 28 -3.77 3.14 5.87
C PHE A 28 -3.44 3.72 7.25
N PRO A 29 -4.37 4.50 7.85
CA PRO A 29 -4.19 5.01 9.21
C PRO A 29 -4.20 3.87 10.23
N LEU A 30 -3.36 3.98 11.27
CA LEU A 30 -3.14 2.93 12.27
C LEU A 30 -4.44 2.38 12.87
N LYS A 31 -5.40 3.27 13.16
CA LYS A 31 -6.69 2.93 13.78
C LYS A 31 -7.55 1.98 12.95
N TYR A 32 -7.45 2.04 11.62
CA TYR A 32 -8.29 1.24 10.70
C TYR A 32 -7.48 0.25 9.86
N LYS A 33 -6.14 0.23 10.02
CA LYS A 33 -5.21 -0.57 9.23
C LYS A 33 -5.63 -2.02 9.11
N SER A 34 -5.97 -2.68 10.21
CA SER A 34 -6.34 -4.11 10.19
C SER A 34 -7.62 -4.39 9.41
N LYS A 35 -8.64 -3.51 9.52
CA LYS A 35 -9.90 -3.66 8.78
C LYS A 35 -9.71 -3.37 7.30
N ALA A 36 -9.00 -2.30 6.98
CA ALA A 36 -8.69 -1.90 5.61
C ALA A 36 -7.83 -2.95 4.89
N SER A 37 -6.76 -3.43 5.54
CA SER A 37 -5.89 -4.47 5.00
C SER A 37 -6.63 -5.78 4.74
N GLY A 38 -7.57 -6.17 5.61
CA GLY A 38 -8.43 -7.33 5.40
C GLY A 38 -9.30 -7.18 4.16
N LEU A 39 -9.93 -6.00 3.99
CA LEU A 39 -10.75 -5.70 2.82
C LEU A 39 -9.93 -5.70 1.52
N VAL A 40 -8.76 -5.05 1.50
CA VAL A 40 -7.84 -5.05 0.35
C VAL A 40 -7.46 -6.47 -0.04
N THR A 41 -7.07 -7.28 0.95
CA THR A 41 -6.65 -8.67 0.71
C THR A 41 -7.81 -9.49 0.15
N SER A 42 -9.02 -9.33 0.69
CA SER A 42 -10.21 -10.02 0.19
C SER A 42 -10.55 -9.63 -1.26
N ALA A 43 -10.51 -8.34 -1.59
CA ALA A 43 -10.74 -7.84 -2.94
C ALA A 43 -9.67 -8.36 -3.91
N HIS A 44 -8.41 -8.39 -3.48
CA HIS A 44 -7.31 -8.96 -4.24
C HIS A 44 -7.53 -10.44 -4.57
N TRP A 45 -7.91 -11.26 -3.58
CA TRP A 45 -8.22 -12.68 -3.81
C TRP A 45 -9.43 -12.90 -4.72
N VAL A 46 -10.47 -12.08 -4.59
CA VAL A 46 -11.63 -12.11 -5.50
C VAL A 46 -11.22 -11.76 -6.93
N GLY A 47 -10.39 -10.72 -7.11
CA GLY A 47 -9.83 -10.35 -8.41
C GLY A 47 -9.01 -11.49 -9.03
N PHE A 48 -8.15 -12.13 -8.23
CA PHE A 48 -7.40 -13.30 -8.66
C PHE A 48 -8.29 -14.45 -9.10
N TYR A 49 -9.34 -14.76 -8.32
CA TYR A 49 -10.30 -15.78 -8.70
C TYR A 49 -10.95 -15.48 -10.05
N ILE A 50 -11.39 -14.24 -10.27
CA ILE A 50 -12.00 -13.81 -11.54
C ILE A 50 -11.01 -13.98 -12.69
N VAL A 51 -9.76 -13.55 -12.53
CA VAL A 51 -8.72 -13.67 -13.57
C VAL A 51 -8.42 -15.13 -13.88
N VAL A 52 -8.28 -15.99 -12.87
CA VAL A 52 -8.04 -17.42 -13.07
C VAL A 52 -9.21 -18.06 -13.84
N ARG A 53 -10.45 -17.77 -13.45
CA ARG A 53 -11.64 -18.30 -14.13
C ARG A 53 -11.78 -17.77 -15.56
N ALA A 54 -11.56 -16.48 -15.76
CA ALA A 54 -11.57 -15.85 -17.08
C ALA A 54 -10.49 -16.46 -17.96
N SER A 55 -9.27 -16.62 -17.45
CA SER A 55 -8.16 -17.21 -18.20
C SER A 55 -8.43 -18.64 -18.65
N GLY A 56 -9.04 -19.48 -17.80
CA GLY A 56 -9.42 -20.84 -18.18
C GLY A 56 -10.44 -20.90 -19.33
N LEU A 57 -11.33 -19.90 -19.43
CA LEU A 57 -12.32 -19.82 -20.50
C LEU A 57 -11.75 -19.16 -21.78
N LEU A 58 -10.93 -18.13 -21.62
CA LEU A 58 -10.37 -17.34 -22.72
C LEU A 58 -9.19 -18.04 -23.42
N LEU A 59 -8.40 -18.85 -22.71
CA LEU A 59 -7.24 -19.54 -23.28
C LEU A 59 -7.60 -20.46 -24.47
N PRO A 60 -8.63 -21.33 -24.40
CA PRO A 60 -9.03 -22.16 -25.55
C PRO A 60 -9.71 -21.37 -26.68
N ALA A 61 -10.30 -20.20 -26.38
CA ALA A 61 -11.02 -19.39 -27.38
C ALA A 61 -10.12 -18.42 -28.14
N VAL A 62 -9.13 -17.81 -27.47
CA VAL A 62 -8.35 -16.67 -28.01
C VAL A 62 -6.85 -16.97 -28.11
N GLY A 63 -6.38 -18.07 -27.53
CA GLY A 63 -4.99 -18.51 -27.62
C GLY A 63 -3.97 -17.45 -27.19
N PHE A 64 -2.96 -17.20 -28.03
CA PHE A 64 -1.87 -16.26 -27.74
C PHE A 64 -2.33 -14.79 -27.62
N GLN A 65 -3.48 -14.41 -28.16
CA GLN A 65 -3.93 -13.01 -28.09
C GLN A 65 -4.30 -12.57 -26.67
N MET A 66 -4.52 -13.51 -25.75
CA MET A 66 -4.77 -13.22 -24.34
C MET A 66 -3.61 -12.45 -23.67
N PHE A 67 -2.37 -12.57 -24.17
CA PHE A 67 -1.23 -11.80 -23.68
C PHE A 67 -1.37 -10.29 -23.91
N TRP A 68 -2.10 -9.86 -24.96
CA TRP A 68 -2.39 -8.44 -25.18
C TRP A 68 -3.29 -7.84 -24.10
N ILE A 69 -4.22 -8.63 -23.57
CA ILE A 69 -5.08 -8.22 -22.46
C ILE A 69 -4.23 -8.01 -21.21
N PHE A 70 -3.31 -8.93 -20.90
CA PHE A 70 -2.38 -8.76 -19.79
C PHE A 70 -1.42 -7.57 -19.99
N ALA A 71 -0.97 -7.32 -21.22
CA ALA A 71 -0.15 -6.16 -21.53
C ALA A 71 -0.91 -4.83 -21.27
N LEU A 72 -2.21 -4.77 -21.61
CA LEU A 72 -3.06 -3.61 -21.30
C LEU A 72 -3.17 -3.39 -19.78
N PHE A 73 -3.41 -4.45 -19.00
CA PHE A 73 -3.46 -4.33 -17.53
C PHE A 73 -2.11 -3.89 -16.94
N ASN A 74 -0.99 -4.35 -17.46
CA ASN A 74 0.34 -3.87 -17.05
C ASN A 74 0.54 -2.39 -17.38
N ALA A 75 0.08 -1.93 -18.56
CA ALA A 75 0.16 -0.52 -18.93
C ALA A 75 -0.70 0.36 -18.02
N LEU A 76 -1.92 -0.09 -17.67
CA LEU A 76 -2.77 0.60 -16.69
C LEU A 76 -2.13 0.65 -15.31
N GLY A 77 -1.46 -0.44 -14.87
CA GLY A 77 -0.67 -0.44 -13.65
C GLY A 77 0.44 0.60 -13.68
N ALA A 78 1.26 0.60 -14.74
CA ALA A 78 2.33 1.59 -14.91
C ALA A 78 1.78 3.04 -14.89
N PHE A 79 0.65 3.29 -15.53
CA PHE A 79 -0.02 4.59 -15.45
C PHE A 79 -0.44 4.94 -14.02
N ALA A 80 -1.03 3.99 -13.30
CA ALA A 80 -1.41 4.19 -11.90
C ALA A 80 -0.19 4.52 -11.02
N SER A 81 0.98 3.92 -11.26
CA SER A 81 2.19 4.25 -10.49
C SER A 81 2.67 5.69 -10.64
N VAL A 82 2.39 6.35 -11.77
CA VAL A 82 2.74 7.77 -11.96
C VAL A 82 1.79 8.69 -11.19
N LEU A 83 0.56 8.24 -10.91
CA LEU A 83 -0.43 9.01 -10.15
C LEU A 83 -0.25 8.88 -8.64
N MET A 84 0.48 7.88 -8.16
CA MET A 84 0.68 7.68 -6.73
C MET A 84 1.72 8.67 -6.18
N PRO A 85 1.45 9.35 -5.06
CA PRO A 85 2.44 10.19 -4.41
C PRO A 85 3.57 9.35 -3.83
N GLU A 86 4.80 9.85 -3.92
CA GLU A 86 5.98 9.18 -3.36
C GLU A 86 5.91 9.18 -1.83
N THR A 87 5.86 7.99 -1.23
CA THR A 87 5.80 7.78 0.24
C THR A 87 7.17 7.55 0.86
N LYS A 88 8.22 7.38 0.06
CA LYS A 88 9.56 7.06 0.54
C LYS A 88 10.15 8.16 1.42
N GLY A 89 10.58 7.76 2.63
CA GLY A 89 11.29 8.64 3.57
C GLY A 89 10.39 9.64 4.31
N LYS A 90 9.07 9.44 4.27
CA LYS A 90 8.10 10.22 5.05
C LYS A 90 7.62 9.42 6.25
N THR A 91 7.25 10.12 7.33
CA THR A 91 6.60 9.44 8.47
C THR A 91 5.16 9.07 8.11
N LEU A 92 4.57 8.14 8.87
CA LEU A 92 3.20 7.69 8.61
C LEU A 92 2.19 8.84 8.80
N GLU A 93 2.49 9.77 9.71
CA GLU A 93 1.70 10.97 9.98
C GLU A 93 1.76 11.96 8.82
N GLU A 94 2.95 12.20 8.25
CA GLU A 94 3.11 13.05 7.07
C GLU A 94 2.38 12.48 5.85
N ILE A 95 2.38 11.16 5.68
CA ILE A 95 1.65 10.48 4.61
C ILE A 95 0.13 10.67 4.81
N GLN A 96 -0.37 10.54 6.05
CA GLN A 96 -1.78 10.77 6.35
C GLN A 96 -2.22 12.20 6.02
N LEU A 97 -1.38 13.21 6.25
CA LEU A 97 -1.66 14.61 5.89
C LEU A 97 -1.73 14.85 4.37
N ILE A 98 -1.11 14.00 3.56
CA ILE A 98 -1.20 14.06 2.09
C ILE A 98 -2.56 13.52 1.61
N PHE A 99 -3.05 12.45 2.25
CA PHE A 99 -4.29 11.78 1.87
C PHE A 99 -5.54 12.37 2.53
N ASP A 100 -5.43 13.01 3.68
CA ASP A 100 -6.55 13.62 4.41
C ASP A 100 -6.31 15.13 4.63
N PRO A 101 -6.62 15.98 3.62
CA PRO A 101 -6.39 17.42 3.70
C PRO A 101 -7.24 18.11 4.78
N TRP A 102 -8.27 17.46 5.32
CA TRP A 102 -9.09 18.00 6.41
C TRP A 102 -8.36 18.04 7.75
N LEU A 103 -7.35 17.18 7.96
CA LEU A 103 -6.48 17.22 9.14
C LEU A 103 -5.50 18.40 9.11
N ARG A 104 -5.40 19.12 7.98
CA ARG A 104 -4.51 20.28 7.81
C ARG A 104 -4.96 21.52 8.60
N GLY A 105 -6.20 21.53 9.11
CA GLY A 105 -6.82 22.65 9.83
C GLY A 105 -6.76 22.57 11.36
N GLU A 106 -6.35 21.44 11.94
CA GLU A 106 -6.06 21.34 13.37
C GLU A 106 -4.54 21.51 13.56
N GLU A 107 -4.13 22.49 14.36
CA GLU A 107 -2.71 22.73 14.65
C GLU A 107 -2.07 21.45 15.21
N THR A 108 -1.34 20.71 14.38
CA THR A 108 -0.50 19.62 14.85
C THR A 108 0.64 20.23 15.66
N PRO A 109 0.75 19.97 16.97
CA PRO A 109 1.85 20.48 17.78
C PRO A 109 3.18 20.00 17.21
N ARG A 110 4.15 20.90 17.24
CA ARG A 110 5.51 20.82 16.68
C ARG A 110 6.41 19.73 17.32
N GLU A 111 5.85 18.66 17.88
CA GLU A 111 6.56 17.65 18.67
C GLU A 111 6.70 16.27 18.00
N VAL A 112 5.96 15.94 16.93
CA VAL A 112 6.09 14.60 16.30
C VAL A 112 7.25 14.52 15.29
N MET A 113 8.11 15.54 15.23
CA MET A 113 9.34 15.55 14.41
C MET A 113 10.55 14.91 15.11
N ILE A 114 10.37 14.28 16.28
CA ILE A 114 11.46 13.57 16.99
C ILE A 114 10.94 12.24 17.52
N CYS A 115 10.78 11.24 16.66
CA CYS A 115 10.84 9.85 17.13
C CYS A 115 11.56 8.99 16.10
N GLY A 116 12.84 9.33 15.95
CA GLY A 116 13.82 8.58 15.19
C GLY A 116 15.21 8.92 15.70
N GLN A 117 15.42 8.88 17.02
CA GLN A 117 16.71 8.67 17.66
C GLN A 117 16.49 8.29 19.14
N ASP A 118 17.09 7.17 19.54
CA ASP A 118 17.29 6.61 20.90
C ASP A 118 16.18 5.74 21.53
N ASP A 119 16.38 4.42 21.40
CA ASP A 119 15.73 3.32 22.11
C ASP A 119 16.10 3.28 23.62
N SER A 120 15.86 4.34 24.38
CA SER A 120 16.18 4.34 25.82
C SER A 120 15.28 5.19 26.71
N ASP A 121 13.95 5.05 26.66
CA ASP A 121 13.11 5.53 27.79
C ASP A 121 11.69 4.95 27.86
N TYR A 122 11.56 3.63 27.70
CA TYR A 122 10.27 2.93 27.84
C TYR A 122 9.88 2.63 29.32
N ASP A 123 10.39 3.34 30.31
CA ASP A 123 10.14 3.01 31.74
C ASP A 123 9.37 4.09 32.54
N ASN A 124 8.75 5.08 31.90
CA ASN A 124 8.11 6.19 32.65
C ASN A 124 6.67 6.54 32.24
N TYR A 125 5.82 5.54 31.97
CA TYR A 125 4.38 5.73 31.78
C TYR A 125 3.51 5.29 32.97
N GLU A 126 4.09 4.78 34.05
CA GLU A 126 3.41 4.67 35.32
C GLU A 126 3.79 5.85 36.23
N LEU A 127 2.78 6.55 36.77
CA LEU A 127 2.84 7.48 37.92
C LEU A 127 2.84 9.02 37.71
N ARG A 128 2.24 9.57 36.64
CA ARG A 128 1.85 11.01 36.69
C ARG A 128 0.52 11.37 36.02
N VAL A 129 -0.57 10.76 36.49
CA VAL A 129 -1.90 11.39 36.45
C VAL A 129 -1.86 12.65 37.33
N LYS A 130 -1.67 13.82 36.72
CA LYS A 130 -1.89 15.11 37.40
C LYS A 130 -3.40 15.36 37.46
N PRO A 131 -3.98 15.57 38.65
CA PRO A 131 -5.40 15.88 38.76
C PRO A 131 -5.67 17.28 38.18
N VAL A 132 -6.65 17.36 37.30
CA VAL A 132 -7.26 18.61 36.85
C VAL A 132 -8.16 19.08 37.99
N ASN A 133 -7.79 20.18 38.63
CA ASN A 133 -8.67 20.92 39.53
C ASN A 133 -9.31 22.07 38.72
N PHE A 134 -10.63 22.20 38.84
CA PHE A 134 -11.38 23.37 38.41
C PHE A 134 -11.00 24.62 39.23
#